data_AF-A0A972X560-F1
#
_entry.id   AF-A0A972X560-F1
#
_cell.length_a   1.000
_cell.length_b   1.000
_cell.length_c   1.000
_cell.angle_alpha   90.00
_cell.angle_beta   90.00
_cell.angle_gamma   90.00
#
_symmetry.space_group_name_H-M   'P 1'
#
loop_
_entity.id
_entity.type
_entity.pdbx_description
1 polymer ?
#
loop_
_entity_poly.entity_id
_entity_poly.type
_entity_poly.pdbx_seq_one_letter_code
_entity_poly.pdbx_strand_id
1 'polypeptide(L)'
;SLHRSEGFGLPVAEALSRAIPVIATRQGGILDFVDDAGGFLVSGPAAAAGPKSGAYPEWTGWIEPDLIEAGKHIIDVATDYSRALQRAAAGQSRIRHCLSPEQVRRQFDAALGRRVDPHDATPQPGR
;
A
#
# COMPACT_ATOMS: atom_id res chain seq x y z
N SER A 1 11.21 -3.52 -2.82
CA SER A 1 10.99 -3.52 -4.29
C SER A 1 10.47 -2.16 -4.68
N LEU A 2 11.13 -1.43 -5.58
CA LEU A 2 10.62 -0.19 -6.17
C LEU A 2 9.66 -0.55 -7.32
N HIS A 3 8.56 -1.20 -6.96
CA HIS A 3 7.57 -1.65 -7.93
C HIS A 3 6.78 -0.43 -8.41
N ARG A 4 6.57 -0.35 -9.72
CA ARG A 4 5.68 0.65 -10.32
C ARG A 4 4.22 0.20 -10.33
N SER A 5 3.96 -1.09 -10.17
CA SER A 5 2.63 -1.65 -9.97
C SER A 5 2.68 -2.83 -8.99
N GLU A 6 2.01 -2.68 -7.86
CA GLU A 6 1.53 -3.79 -7.05
C GLU A 6 0.24 -3.33 -6.36
N GLY A 7 -0.82 -4.12 -6.44
CA GLY A 7 -2.14 -3.70 -5.98
C GLY A 7 -2.24 -3.59 -4.45
N PHE A 8 -1.57 -4.48 -3.72
CA PHE A 8 -1.71 -4.59 -2.28
C PHE A 8 -0.43 -4.22 -1.51
N GLY A 9 0.69 -4.85 -1.81
CA GLY A 9 1.91 -4.73 -1.01
C GLY A 9 2.45 -6.04 -0.44
N LEU A 10 2.15 -7.21 -1.01
CA LEU A 10 2.41 -8.51 -0.37
C LEU A 10 3.86 -8.69 0.12
N PRO A 11 4.91 -8.41 -0.68
CA PRO A 11 6.29 -8.53 -0.19
C PRO A 11 6.61 -7.54 0.93
N VAL A 12 6.01 -6.34 0.91
CA VAL A 12 6.16 -5.34 1.99
C VAL A 12 5.46 -5.84 3.25
N ALA A 13 4.27 -6.40 3.10
CA ALA A 13 3.49 -6.97 4.19
C ALA A 13 4.22 -8.14 4.85
N GLU A 14 4.74 -9.08 4.06
CA GLU A 14 5.53 -10.22 4.54
C GLU A 14 6.79 -9.77 5.30
N ALA A 15 7.53 -8.80 4.75
CA ALA A 15 8.73 -8.26 5.39
C ALA A 15 8.41 -7.60 6.75
N LEU A 16 7.41 -6.71 6.79
CA LEU A 16 7.01 -6.03 8.02
C LEU A 16 6.42 -6.98 9.06
N SER A 17 5.70 -8.03 8.64
CA SER A 17 5.21 -9.07 9.56
C SER A 17 6.35 -9.74 10.35
N ARG A 18 7.57 -9.74 9.79
CA ARG A 18 8.81 -10.28 10.36
C ARG A 18 9.75 -9.21 10.92
N ALA A 19 9.28 -7.96 11.05
CA ALA A 19 10.08 -6.80 11.49
C ALA A 19 11.35 -6.58 10.64
N ILE A 20 11.27 -6.83 9.33
CA ILE A 20 12.34 -6.54 8.38
C ILE A 20 12.14 -5.11 7.84
N PRO A 21 13.16 -4.23 7.87
CA PRO A 21 13.05 -2.88 7.32
C PRO A 21 12.69 -2.89 5.83
N VAL A 22 11.77 -2.01 5.43
CA VAL A 22 11.28 -1.91 4.05
C VAL A 22 11.52 -0.53 3.47
N ILE A 23 12.02 -0.49 2.23
CA ILE A 23 12.06 0.69 1.37
C ILE A 23 11.08 0.43 0.21
N ALA A 24 10.09 1.29 0.05
CA ALA A 24 9.00 1.11 -0.92
C ALA A 24 8.51 2.45 -1.48
N THR A 25 8.02 2.44 -2.72
CA THR A 25 7.40 3.61 -3.35
C THR A 25 6.10 3.95 -2.61
N ARG A 26 5.86 5.22 -2.29
CA ARG A 26 4.67 5.73 -1.59
C ARG A 26 3.42 5.71 -2.48
N GLN A 27 2.94 4.52 -2.84
CA GLN A 27 1.81 4.34 -3.74
C GLN A 27 0.97 3.11 -3.43
N GLY A 28 -0.32 3.13 -3.79
CA GLY A 28 -1.19 1.95 -3.78
C GLY A 28 -1.49 1.42 -2.37
N GLY A 29 -1.85 0.13 -2.30
CA GLY A 29 -2.37 -0.52 -1.09
C GLY A 29 -1.39 -0.59 0.08
N ILE A 30 -0.08 -0.39 -0.13
CA ILE A 30 0.88 -0.40 0.99
C ILE A 30 0.55 0.71 2.00
N LEU A 31 -0.04 1.82 1.55
CA LEU A 31 -0.35 2.98 2.40
C LEU A 31 -1.48 2.70 3.40
N ASP A 32 -2.24 1.63 3.19
CA ASP A 32 -3.26 1.19 4.15
C ASP A 32 -2.63 0.64 5.44
N PHE A 33 -1.40 0.13 5.37
CA PHE A 33 -0.74 -0.54 6.51
C PHE A 33 0.72 -0.11 6.75
N VAL A 34 1.28 0.80 5.94
CA VAL A 34 2.63 1.37 6.11
C VAL A 34 2.55 2.89 6.14
N ASP A 35 3.27 3.49 7.08
CA ASP A 35 3.46 4.94 7.21
C ASP A 35 4.96 5.28 7.37
N ASP A 36 5.29 6.56 7.51
CA ASP A 36 6.69 7.04 7.65
C ASP A 36 7.36 6.62 8.98
N ALA A 37 6.57 6.13 9.93
CA ALA A 37 7.06 5.54 11.17
C ALA A 37 7.42 4.06 10.99
N GLY A 38 6.66 3.34 10.15
CA GLY A 38 6.82 1.90 9.91
C GLY A 38 7.67 1.53 8.68
N GLY A 39 7.95 2.46 7.78
CA GLY A 39 8.69 2.20 6.54
C GLY A 39 9.48 3.40 6.03
N PHE A 40 10.38 3.12 5.09
CA PHE A 40 11.14 4.13 4.35
C PHE A 40 10.44 4.35 3.01
N LEU A 41 9.41 5.19 3.03
CA LEU A 41 8.56 5.44 1.87
C LEU A 41 9.20 6.48 0.94
N VAL A 42 9.33 6.15 -0.34
CA VAL A 42 9.91 6.98 -1.40
C VAL A 42 8.80 7.67 -2.19
N SER A 43 8.81 9.00 -2.24
CA SER A 43 7.89 9.79 -3.05
C SER A 43 8.43 9.98 -4.47
N GLY A 44 7.60 10.55 -5.34
CA GLY A 44 8.01 10.96 -6.67
C GLY A 44 6.85 11.54 -7.47
N PRO A 45 7.10 12.03 -8.68
CA PRO A 45 6.06 12.55 -9.55
C PRO A 45 5.12 11.44 -10.02
N ALA A 46 3.86 11.83 -10.26
CA ALA A 46 2.93 10.96 -10.96
C ALA A 46 3.42 10.69 -12.39
N ALA A 47 3.32 9.44 -12.83
CA ALA A 47 3.67 8.96 -14.14
C ALA A 47 2.52 8.12 -14.70
N ALA A 48 2.22 8.27 -15.99
CA ALA A 48 1.28 7.38 -16.66
C ALA A 48 1.95 6.02 -16.90
N ALA A 49 1.20 4.92 -16.76
CA ALA A 49 1.70 3.58 -17.05
C ALA A 49 2.17 3.42 -18.51
N GLY A 50 1.58 4.21 -19.42
CA GLY A 50 1.97 4.30 -20.83
C GLY A 50 1.51 3.12 -21.68
N PRO A 51 1.75 3.15 -23.01
CA PRO A 51 1.18 2.20 -23.98
C PRO A 51 1.69 0.75 -23.86
N LYS A 52 2.61 0.46 -22.93
CA LYS A 52 3.16 -0.88 -22.68
C LYS A 52 2.80 -1.42 -21.29
N SER A 53 1.78 -0.87 -20.65
CA SER A 53 1.33 -1.23 -19.29
C SER A 53 0.62 -2.59 -19.18
N GLY A 54 0.53 -3.36 -20.27
CA GLY A 54 -0.06 -4.70 -20.29
C GLY A 54 -1.56 -4.66 -19.98
N ALA A 55 -1.96 -5.31 -18.89
CA ALA A 55 -3.37 -5.36 -18.46
C ALA A 55 -3.89 -4.04 -17.84
N TYR A 56 -3.01 -3.09 -17.55
CA TYR A 56 -3.39 -1.81 -16.97
C TYR A 56 -3.72 -0.80 -18.08
N PRO A 57 -4.81 -0.03 -17.96
CA PRO A 57 -5.06 1.08 -18.87
C PRO A 57 -3.89 2.07 -18.90
N GLU A 58 -3.63 2.70 -20.05
CA GLU A 58 -2.50 3.62 -20.22
C GLU A 58 -2.55 4.81 -19.23
N TRP A 59 -3.76 5.19 -18.82
CA TRP A 59 -4.06 6.25 -17.86
C TRP A 59 -3.90 5.83 -16.40
N THR A 60 -3.50 4.58 -16.11
CA THR A 60 -3.24 4.15 -14.74
C THR A 60 -2.15 5.02 -14.15
N GLY A 61 -2.49 5.73 -13.07
CA GLY A 61 -1.57 6.63 -12.37
C GLY A 61 -0.57 5.83 -11.53
N TRP A 62 0.69 5.91 -11.90
CA TRP A 62 1.82 5.32 -11.19
C TRP A 62 2.65 6.46 -10.56
N ILE A 63 3.51 6.12 -9.61
CA ILE A 63 4.55 7.05 -9.13
C ILE A 63 5.90 6.59 -9.67
N GLU A 64 6.64 7.52 -10.26
CA GLU A 64 8.05 7.29 -10.58
C GLU A 64 8.88 7.62 -9.32
N PRO A 65 9.46 6.62 -8.63
CA PRO A 65 10.13 6.87 -7.36
C PRO A 65 11.37 7.75 -7.54
N ASP A 66 11.56 8.71 -6.64
CA ASP A 66 12.79 9.49 -6.58
C ASP A 66 13.96 8.58 -6.17
N LEU A 67 14.84 8.30 -7.14
CA LEU A 67 16.00 7.44 -6.93
C LEU A 67 17.04 8.05 -5.97
N ILE A 68 17.10 9.38 -5.85
CA ILE A 68 17.96 10.06 -4.89
C ILE A 68 17.41 9.85 -3.49
N GLU A 69 16.10 9.96 -3.30
CA GLU A 69 15.46 9.63 -2.01
C GLU A 69 15.64 8.15 -1.66
N ALA A 70 15.41 7.24 -2.61
CA ALA A 70 15.63 5.81 -2.39
C ALA A 70 17.08 5.51 -1.99
N GLY A 71 18.05 6.15 -2.65
CA GLY A 71 19.47 6.02 -2.32
C GLY A 71 19.80 6.50 -0.91
N LYS A 72 19.21 7.62 -0.47
CA LYS A 72 19.35 8.11 0.91
C LYS A 72 18.81 7.10 1.92
N HIS A 73 17.62 6.53 1.67
CA HIS A 73 17.06 5.50 2.56
C HIS A 73 17.93 4.24 2.62
N ILE A 74 18.55 3.82 1.51
CA ILE A 74 19.50 2.69 1.51
C ILE A 74 20.70 3.00 2.39
N ILE A 75 21.27 4.20 2.27
CA ILE A 75 22.41 4.64 3.09
C ILE A 75 22.01 4.72 4.56
N ASP A 76 20.85 5.32 4.88
CA ASP A 76 20.33 5.42 6.25
C ASP A 76 20.17 4.04 6.90
N VAL A 77 19.60 3.07 6.17
CA VAL A 77 19.41 1.70 6.67
C VAL A 77 20.77 1.00 6.89
N ALA A 78 21.73 1.20 5.98
CA ALA A 78 23.05 0.60 6.08
C ALA A 78 23.90 1.22 7.21
N THR A 79 23.73 2.51 7.47
CA THR A 79 24.53 3.26 8.45
C THR A 79 23.96 3.22 9.86
N ASP A 80 22.64 3.12 10.00
CA ASP A 80 21.94 3.01 11.28
C ASP A 80 20.88 1.90 11.24
N TYR A 81 21.36 0.66 11.21
CA TYR A 81 20.48 -0.51 11.15
C TYR A 81 19.63 -0.66 12.41
N SER A 82 20.11 -0.19 13.56
CA SER A 82 19.33 -0.18 14.82
C SER A 82 18.08 0.68 14.69
N ARG A 83 18.19 1.89 14.13
CA ARG A 83 17.05 2.75 13.82
C ARG A 83 16.14 2.12 12.75
N ALA A 84 16.72 1.45 11.75
CA ALA A 84 15.94 0.72 10.75
C ALA A 84 15.09 -0.39 11.39
N LEU A 85 15.63 -1.14 12.34
CA LEU A 85 14.89 -2.16 13.10
C LEU A 85 13.81 -1.55 14.00
N GLN A 86 14.05 -0.38 14.61
CA GLN A 86 13.02 0.33 15.38
C GLN A 86 11.83 0.73 14.50
N ARG A 87 12.11 1.27 13.30
CA ARG A 87 11.06 1.55 12.31
C ARG A 87 10.34 0.27 11.89
N ALA A 88 11.07 -0.80 11.60
CA ALA A 88 10.46 -2.07 11.21
C ALA A 88 9.57 -2.68 12.32
N ALA A 89 9.93 -2.50 13.60
CA ALA A 89 9.11 -2.90 14.73
C ALA A 89 7.81 -2.07 14.85
N ALA A 90 7.89 -0.77 14.58
CA ALA A 90 6.69 0.07 14.47
C ALA A 90 5.80 -0.38 13.31
N GLY A 91 6.40 -0.67 12.15
CA GLY A 91 5.70 -1.22 10.99
C GLY A 91 5.06 -2.59 11.25
N GLN A 92 5.75 -3.47 11.99
CA GLN A 92 5.20 -4.76 12.41
C GLN A 92 3.98 -4.60 13.32
N SER A 93 4.04 -3.65 14.25
CA SER A 93 2.91 -3.36 15.14
C SER A 93 1.71 -2.84 14.36
N ARG A 94 1.96 -1.92 13.41
CA ARG A 94 0.92 -1.37 12.53
C ARG A 94 0.29 -2.43 11.66
N ILE A 95 1.08 -3.25 10.96
CA ILE A 95 0.52 -4.25 10.04
C ILE A 95 -0.30 -5.33 10.77
N ARG A 96 0.15 -5.76 11.96
CA ARG A 96 -0.61 -6.70 12.80
C ARG A 96 -1.96 -6.13 13.24
N HIS A 97 -2.04 -4.81 13.40
CA HIS A 97 -3.29 -4.12 13.67
C HIS A 97 -4.13 -3.97 12.40
N CYS A 98 -3.61 -3.29 11.38
CA CYS A 98 -4.34 -2.93 10.15
C CYS A 98 -4.84 -4.16 9.38
N LEU A 99 -4.08 -5.25 9.37
CA LEU A 99 -4.43 -6.49 8.67
C LEU A 99 -4.94 -7.60 9.62
N SER A 100 -5.37 -7.26 10.83
CA SER A 100 -6.01 -8.23 11.73
C SER A 100 -7.35 -8.71 11.12
N PRO A 101 -7.80 -9.95 11.39
CA PRO A 101 -9.09 -10.43 10.93
C PRO A 101 -10.26 -9.49 11.29
N GLU A 102 -10.19 -8.85 12.46
CA GLU A 102 -11.20 -7.90 12.92
C GLU A 102 -11.18 -6.60 12.10
N GLN A 103 -10.01 -6.03 11.82
CA GLN A 103 -9.93 -4.81 11.01
C GLN A 103 -10.31 -5.07 9.56
N VAL A 104 -9.86 -6.18 8.99
CA VAL A 104 -10.24 -6.60 7.65
C VAL A 104 -11.75 -6.80 7.57
N ARG A 105 -12.36 -7.53 8.52
CA ARG A 105 -13.83 -7.69 8.59
C ARG A 105 -14.54 -6.34 8.62
N ARG A 106 -14.09 -5.41 9.49
CA ARG A 106 -14.66 -4.06 9.55
C ARG A 106 -14.59 -3.31 8.22
N GLN A 107 -13.48 -3.42 7.50
CA GLN A 107 -13.33 -2.80 6.18
C GLN A 107 -14.30 -3.40 5.15
N PHE A 108 -14.47 -4.72 5.15
CA PHE A 108 -15.45 -5.41 4.31
C PHE A 108 -16.88 -5.01 4.66
N ASP A 109 -17.26 -5.03 5.93
CA ASP A 109 -18.59 -4.63 6.39
C ASP A 109 -18.91 -3.18 5.99
N ALA A 110 -17.96 -2.26 6.14
CA ALA A 110 -18.13 -0.88 5.71
C ALA A 110 -18.25 -0.73 4.18
N ALA A 111 -17.53 -1.54 3.41
CA ALA A 111 -17.61 -1.53 1.95
C ALA A 111 -18.94 -2.11 1.44
N LEU A 112 -19.45 -3.17 2.08
CA LEU A 112 -20.71 -3.81 1.73
C LEU A 112 -21.92 -3.02 2.22
N GLY A 113 -21.86 -2.44 3.43
CA GLY A 113 -22.93 -1.59 3.97
C GLY A 113 -23.21 -0.34 3.12
N ARG A 114 -22.20 0.16 2.38
CA ARG A 114 -22.35 1.25 1.40
C ARG A 114 -23.01 0.82 0.09
N ARG A 115 -23.13 -0.49 -0.18
CA ARG A 115 -23.71 -1.04 -1.42
C ARG A 115 -25.14 -1.55 -1.25
N VAL A 116 -25.63 -1.65 -0.02
CA VAL A 116 -27.02 -1.99 0.27
C VAL A 116 -27.80 -0.69 0.47
N ASP A 117 -28.03 0.05 -0.60
CA ASP A 117 -29.11 1.04 -0.64
C ASP A 117 -30.41 0.27 -0.96
N PRO A 118 -31.46 0.30 -0.12
CA PRO A 118 -32.67 -0.52 -0.32
C PRO A 118 -33.51 -0.14 -1.55
N HIS A 119 -33.12 0.88 -2.32
CA HIS A 119 -33.99 1.50 -3.33
C HIS A 119 -33.94 0.85 -4.72
N ASP A 120 -33.05 -0.11 -4.97
CA ASP A 120 -32.90 -0.79 -6.27
C ASP A 120 -33.76 -2.06 -6.42
N ALA A 121 -34.67 -2.33 -5.49
CA ALA A 121 -35.54 -3.51 -5.50
C ALA A 121 -37.03 -3.20 -5.68
N THR A 122 -37.40 -2.12 -6.39
CA THR A 122 -38.78 -1.97 -6.88
C THR A 122 -38.97 -2.74 -8.18
N PRO A 123 -39.76 -3.83 -8.23
CA PRO A 123 -40.12 -4.44 -9.49
C PRO A 123 -41.01 -3.48 -10.28
N GLN A 124 -40.61 -3.14 -11.51
CA GLN A 124 -41.52 -2.45 -12.42
C GLN A 124 -42.70 -3.38 -12.74
N PRO A 125 -43.97 -2.95 -12.56
CA PRO A 125 -45.11 -3.73 -13.02
C PRO A 125 -45.09 -3.78 -14.55
N GLY A 126 -45.17 -5.00 -15.08
CA GLY A 126 -45.13 -5.28 -16.51
C GLY A 126 -46.19 -4.52 -17.29
N ARG A 127 -45.81 -4.13 -18.51
CA ARG A 127 -46.69 -3.59 -19.53
C ARG A 127 -46.68 -4.52 -20.73
#